data_AF-J8B759-F1
#
_entry.id   AF-J8B759-F1
#
_cell.length_a   1.000
_cell.length_b   1.000
_cell.length_c   1.000
_cell.angle_alpha   90.00
_cell.angle_beta   90.00
_cell.angle_gamma   90.00
#
_symmetry.space_group_name_H-M   'P 1'
#
loop_
_entity.id
_entity.type
_entity.pdbx_description
1 polymer ?
#
loop_
_entity_poly.entity_id
_entity_poly.type
_entity_poly.pdbx_seq_one_letter_code
_entity_poly.pdbx_strand_id
1 'polypeptide(L)'
;MTQYLRLWEEREEAEDGIERFTFSVYVNGIPAEYNQFRVNINTENGAVMHYSGESSNFIKEVLTYETTLKVTKEKVLEIYKEAIRVKLEWCIDNDAEETVYQLLYKQTTGENYKEPFECGREIRYIDAHTGEKIWSK
;
A
#
# COMPACT_ATOMS: atom_id res chain seq x y z
N MET A 1 -7.17 9.82 24.45
CA MET A 1 -5.78 9.32 24.32
C MET A 1 -5.50 9.16 22.84
N THR A 2 -4.41 9.70 22.30
CA THR A 2 -4.08 9.57 20.87
C THR A 2 -3.25 8.31 20.65
N GLN A 3 -3.69 7.41 19.77
CA GLN A 3 -3.01 6.15 19.47
C GLN A 3 -2.36 6.23 18.09
N TYR A 4 -1.03 6.11 18.06
CA TYR A 4 -0.25 6.16 16.81
C TYR A 4 0.22 4.78 16.35
N LEU A 5 0.26 3.78 17.21
CA LEU A 5 0.74 2.43 16.86
C LEU A 5 -0.41 1.43 16.90
N ARG A 6 -0.49 0.60 15.87
CA ARG A 6 -1.37 -0.57 15.83
C ARG A 6 -0.55 -1.81 15.52
N LEU A 7 -0.75 -2.86 16.30
CA LEU A 7 -0.10 -4.14 16.08
C LEU A 7 -0.52 -4.68 14.71
N TRP A 8 0.45 -5.10 13.93
CA TRP A 8 0.22 -5.81 12.68
C TRP A 8 -0.17 -7.25 13.02
N GLU A 9 -1.30 -7.74 12.49
CA GLU A 9 -1.91 -9.00 12.94
C GLU A 9 -1.09 -10.23 12.57
N GLU A 10 -0.30 -10.15 11.50
CA GLU A 10 0.56 -11.24 11.08
C GLU A 10 1.77 -11.33 12.01
N ARG A 11 1.81 -12.41 12.79
CA ARG A 11 2.93 -12.74 13.68
C ARG A 11 3.91 -13.62 12.92
N GLU A 12 5.17 -13.22 12.93
CA GLU A 12 6.25 -14.13 12.57
C GLU A 12 6.35 -15.22 13.64
N GLU A 13 6.54 -16.47 13.23
CA GLU A 13 6.78 -17.57 14.17
C GLU A 13 8.00 -17.24 15.04
N ALA A 14 7.90 -17.56 16.33
CA ALA A 14 8.99 -17.33 17.26
C ALA A 14 10.13 -18.31 16.94
N GLU A 15 11.21 -17.78 16.38
CA GLU A 15 12.46 -18.51 16.16
C GLU A 15 13.45 -18.15 17.26
N ASP A 16 14.24 -19.14 17.70
CA ASP A 16 15.32 -18.96 18.67
C ASP A 16 14.92 -18.30 20.01
N GLY A 17 13.66 -18.50 20.45
CA GLY A 17 13.16 -17.88 21.69
C GLY A 17 12.96 -16.37 21.57
N ILE A 18 12.81 -15.85 20.35
CA ILE A 18 12.56 -14.44 20.07
C ILE A 18 11.18 -14.28 19.45
N GLU A 19 10.30 -13.52 20.11
CA GLU A 19 9.04 -13.10 19.54
C GLU A 19 9.18 -11.70 18.91
N ARG A 20 8.65 -11.53 17.71
CA ARG A 20 8.78 -10.31 16.92
C ARG A 20 7.42 -9.66 16.73
N PHE A 21 7.36 -8.37 17.06
CA PHE A 21 6.15 -7.56 16.91
C PHE A 21 6.40 -6.45 15.91
N THR A 22 5.56 -6.37 14.89
CA THR A 22 5.53 -5.25 13.94
C THR A 22 4.34 -4.37 14.24
N PHE A 23 4.55 -3.06 14.29
CA PHE A 23 3.51 -2.06 14.49
C PHE A 23 3.48 -1.13 13.29
N SER A 24 2.29 -0.93 12.72
CA SER A 24 2.06 0.11 11.72
C SER A 24 1.78 1.45 12.40
N VAL A 25 2.29 2.54 11.82
CA VAL A 25 2.04 3.88 12.33
C VAL A 25 0.79 4.49 11.70
N TYR A 26 -0.05 5.09 12.54
CA TYR A 26 -1.26 5.79 12.16
C TYR A 26 -1.20 7.23 12.68
N VAL A 27 -1.47 8.20 11.80
CA VAL A 27 -1.63 9.62 12.18
C VAL A 27 -3.05 10.03 11.82
N ASN A 28 -3.80 10.56 12.80
CA ASN A 28 -5.22 10.89 12.63
C ASN A 28 -6.08 9.71 12.12
N GLY A 29 -5.70 8.48 12.48
CA GLY A 29 -6.40 7.27 12.04
C GLY A 29 -6.08 6.81 10.61
N ILE A 30 -5.14 7.48 9.93
CA ILE A 30 -4.68 7.16 8.57
C ILE A 30 -3.32 6.46 8.66
N PRO A 31 -3.11 5.31 8.01
CA PRO A 31 -1.81 4.63 8.03
C PRO A 31 -0.75 5.45 7.28
N ALA A 32 0.42 5.60 7.88
CA ALA A 32 1.59 6.17 7.21
C ALA A 32 2.31 5.05 6.44
N GLU A 33 2.38 5.18 5.11
CA GLU A 33 2.99 4.17 4.24
C GLU A 33 4.45 3.91 4.65
N TYR A 34 4.85 2.64 4.66
CA TYR A 34 6.21 2.16 5.00
C TYR A 34 6.74 2.53 6.40
N ASN A 35 5.95 3.17 7.25
CA ASN A 35 6.34 3.50 8.60
C ASN A 35 5.93 2.37 9.55
N GLN A 36 6.92 1.54 9.91
CA GLN A 36 6.76 0.43 10.83
C GLN A 36 7.73 0.55 12.02
N PHE A 37 7.26 0.13 13.19
CA PHE A 37 8.11 -0.12 14.35
C PHE A 37 8.18 -1.61 14.61
N ARG A 38 9.37 -2.13 14.84
CA ARG A 38 9.60 -3.53 15.16
C ARG A 38 10.19 -3.64 16.55
N VAL A 39 9.70 -4.61 17.33
CA VAL A 39 10.20 -4.90 18.67
C VAL A 39 10.41 -6.40 18.77
N ASN A 40 11.62 -6.79 19.17
CA ASN A 40 11.99 -8.18 19.41
C ASN A 40 12.07 -8.40 20.92
N ILE A 41 11.35 -9.40 21.41
CA ILE A 41 11.23 -9.74 22.83
C ILE A 41 11.83 -11.14 23.04
N ASN A 42 12.63 -11.28 24.09
CA ASN A 42 13.04 -12.60 24.56
C ASN A 42 11.84 -13.29 25.24
N THR A 43 11.47 -14.47 24.78
CA THR A 43 10.27 -15.17 25.27
C THR A 43 10.45 -15.80 26.66
N GLU A 44 11.68 -16.00 27.12
CA GLU A 44 11.96 -16.59 28.43
C GLU A 44 11.77 -15.60 29.58
N ASN A 45 12.18 -14.33 29.38
CA ASN A 45 12.20 -13.32 30.43
C ASN A 45 11.42 -12.04 30.10
N GLY A 46 10.90 -11.91 28.88
CA GLY A 46 10.14 -10.74 28.42
C GLY A 46 10.98 -9.49 28.17
N ALA A 47 12.32 -9.58 28.17
CA ALA A 47 13.19 -8.43 27.93
C ALA A 47 13.14 -7.99 26.47
N VAL A 48 13.18 -6.67 26.24
CA VAL A 48 13.35 -6.09 24.90
C VAL A 48 14.79 -6.33 24.46
N MET A 49 14.95 -7.12 23.41
CA MET A 49 16.25 -7.46 22.84
C MET A 49 16.67 -6.44 21.77
N HIS A 50 15.72 -6.00 20.96
CA HIS A 50 15.96 -5.06 19.87
C HIS A 50 14.69 -4.28 19.56
N TYR A 51 14.86 -3.03 19.12
CA TYR A 51 13.79 -2.27 18.50
C TYR A 51 14.32 -1.46 17.31
N SER A 52 13.50 -1.31 16.29
CA SER A 52 13.79 -0.48 15.12
C SER A 52 12.53 0.19 14.60
N GLY A 53 12.70 1.27 13.86
CA GLY A 53 11.60 2.05 13.30
C GLY A 53 12.03 3.49 13.03
N GLU A 54 11.17 4.22 12.33
CA GLU A 54 11.40 5.62 12.00
C GLU A 54 11.35 6.53 13.24
N SER A 55 11.98 7.71 13.14
CA SER A 55 11.91 8.70 14.20
C SER A 55 10.49 9.23 14.37
N SER A 56 10.01 9.31 15.61
CA SER A 56 8.72 9.94 15.94
C SER A 56 8.60 11.41 15.48
N ASN A 57 9.69 12.04 15.05
CA ASN A 57 9.67 13.37 14.46
C ASN A 57 8.77 13.45 13.22
N PHE A 58 8.69 12.39 12.41
CA PHE A 58 7.81 12.38 11.24
C PHE A 58 6.33 12.51 11.66
N ILE A 59 5.93 11.90 12.77
CA ILE A 59 4.56 12.00 13.30
C ILE A 59 4.24 13.47 13.60
N LYS A 60 5.19 14.18 14.24
CA LYS A 60 5.02 15.61 14.56
C LYS A 60 4.90 16.45 13.30
N GLU A 61 5.69 16.15 12.28
CA GLU A 61 5.62 16.82 10.98
C GLU A 61 4.28 16.56 10.30
N VAL A 62 3.86 15.29 10.20
CA VAL A 62 2.61 14.91 9.52
C VAL A 62 1.38 15.52 10.19
N LEU A 63 1.39 15.68 11.52
CA LEU A 63 0.35 16.37 12.26
C LEU A 63 0.21 17.86 11.90
N THR A 64 1.21 18.47 11.24
CA THR A 64 1.12 19.85 10.76
C THR A 64 0.43 19.99 9.40
N TYR A 65 0.29 18.90 8.65
CA TYR A 65 -0.36 18.93 7.33
C TYR A 65 -1.88 18.95 7.45
N GLU A 66 -2.53 19.61 6.49
CA GLU A 66 -3.99 19.63 6.38
C GLU A 66 -4.50 18.23 6.00
N THR A 67 -5.36 17.65 6.85
CA THR A 67 -5.96 16.33 6.61
C THR A 67 -7.41 16.41 6.13
N THR A 68 -7.89 17.61 5.78
CA THR A 68 -9.24 17.79 5.24
C THR A 68 -9.34 17.15 3.87
N LEU A 69 -10.00 16.00 3.82
CA LEU A 69 -10.34 15.31 2.58
C LEU A 69 -11.34 16.16 1.79
N LYS A 70 -10.95 16.59 0.58
CA LYS A 70 -11.85 17.31 -0.33
C LYS A 70 -12.53 16.36 -1.31
N VAL A 71 -12.03 15.13 -1.44
CA VAL A 71 -12.59 14.09 -2.29
C VAL A 71 -12.97 12.89 -1.43
N THR A 72 -14.20 12.38 -1.62
CA THR A 72 -14.66 11.19 -0.90
C THR A 72 -14.14 9.91 -1.56
N LYS A 73 -14.11 8.81 -0.81
CA LYS A 73 -13.70 7.50 -1.33
C LYS A 73 -14.56 7.06 -2.53
N GLU A 74 -15.84 7.40 -2.51
CA GLU A 74 -16.78 7.09 -3.59
C GLU A 74 -16.41 7.85 -4.86
N LYS A 75 -16.07 9.14 -4.74
CA LYS A 75 -15.64 9.92 -5.91
C LYS A 75 -14.30 9.42 -6.47
N VAL A 76 -13.37 9.04 -5.60
CA VAL A 76 -12.09 8.40 -6.00
C VAL A 76 -12.36 7.09 -6.74
N LEU A 77 -13.29 6.26 -6.26
CA LEU A 77 -13.66 5.01 -6.91
C LEU A 77 -14.24 5.23 -8.32
N GLU A 78 -15.09 6.25 -8.49
CA GLU A 78 -15.62 6.59 -9.81
C GLU A 78 -14.51 7.05 -10.77
N ILE A 79 -13.53 7.83 -10.30
CA ILE A 79 -12.37 8.24 -11.12
C ILE A 79 -11.58 7.01 -11.60
N TYR A 80 -11.37 6.01 -10.74
CA TYR A 80 -10.71 4.76 -11.15
C TYR A 80 -11.54 3.99 -12.17
N LYS A 81 -12.85 3.82 -11.95
CA LYS A 81 -13.73 3.11 -12.90
C LYS A 81 -13.76 3.77 -14.27
N GLU A 82 -13.81 5.10 -14.32
CA GLU A 82 -13.78 5.87 -15.57
C GLU A 82 -12.45 5.72 -16.32
N ALA A 83 -11.35 5.51 -15.60
CA ALA A 83 -10.02 5.37 -16.19
C ALA A 83 -9.66 3.92 -16.55
N ILE A 84 -10.31 2.92 -15.93
CA ILE A 84 -10.05 1.50 -16.17
C ILE A 84 -10.42 1.14 -17.60
N ARG A 85 -9.51 0.40 -18.24
CA ARG A 85 -9.72 -0.23 -19.53
C ARG A 85 -9.33 -1.68 -19.45
N VAL A 86 -10.02 -2.49 -20.24
CA VAL A 86 -9.83 -3.94 -20.27
C VAL A 86 -9.57 -4.37 -21.70
N LYS A 87 -8.52 -5.17 -21.90
CA LYS A 87 -8.26 -5.87 -23.17
C LYS A 87 -8.20 -7.37 -22.96
N LEU A 88 -8.59 -8.11 -23.98
CA LEU A 88 -8.42 -9.55 -24.06
C LEU A 88 -7.05 -9.85 -24.69
N GLU A 89 -6.25 -10.70 -24.04
CA GLU A 89 -4.88 -11.00 -24.46
C GLU A 89 -4.53 -12.47 -24.19
N TRP A 90 -3.70 -13.07 -25.06
CA TRP A 90 -3.08 -14.37 -24.80
C TRP A 90 -1.80 -14.15 -23.99
N CYS A 91 -1.70 -14.78 -22.83
CA CYS A 91 -0.51 -14.72 -21.97
C CYS A 91 0.08 -16.12 -21.78
N ILE A 92 1.40 -16.18 -21.57
CA ILE A 92 2.10 -17.41 -21.18
C ILE A 92 1.93 -17.58 -19.67
N ASP A 93 1.55 -18.77 -19.25
CA ASP A 93 1.59 -19.18 -17.86
C ASP A 93 3.06 -19.44 -17.47
N ASN A 94 3.61 -18.59 -16.60
CA ASN A 94 5.02 -18.70 -16.18
C ASN A 94 5.20 -19.72 -15.04
N ASP A 95 4.12 -20.21 -14.43
CA ASP A 95 4.18 -21.16 -13.32
C ASP A 95 4.03 -22.62 -13.80
N ALA A 96 3.65 -22.82 -15.06
CA ALA A 96 3.56 -24.14 -15.68
C ALA A 96 4.94 -24.66 -16.12
N GLU A 97 5.18 -25.97 -15.92
CA GLU A 97 6.42 -26.63 -16.37
C GLU A 97 6.56 -26.63 -17.91
N GLU A 98 5.43 -26.63 -18.62
CA GLU A 98 5.37 -26.54 -20.09
C GLU A 98 4.76 -25.21 -20.53
N THR A 99 5.07 -24.78 -21.76
CA THR A 99 4.51 -23.54 -22.32
C THR A 99 3.00 -23.68 -22.55
N VAL A 100 2.21 -23.11 -21.65
CA VAL A 100 0.75 -23.04 -21.75
C VAL A 100 0.32 -21.60 -22.04
N TYR A 101 -0.57 -21.43 -23.02
CA TYR A 101 -1.19 -20.13 -23.32
C TYR A 101 -2.56 -20.03 -22.65
N GLN A 102 -2.82 -18.90 -22.01
CA GLN A 102 -4.09 -18.58 -21.36
C GLN A 102 -4.70 -17.34 -21.98
N LEU A 103 -6.02 -17.35 -22.20
CA LEU A 103 -6.77 -16.20 -22.67
C LEU A 103 -7.29 -15.41 -21.47
N LEU A 104 -6.72 -14.23 -21.23
CA LEU A 104 -6.97 -13.44 -20.03
C LEU A 104 -7.46 -12.03 -20.36
N TYR A 105 -8.27 -11.47 -19.45
CA TYR A 105 -8.55 -10.04 -19.45
C TYR A 105 -7.48 -9.32 -18.63
N LYS A 106 -6.78 -8.37 -19.26
CA LYS A 106 -5.80 -7.51 -18.60
C LYS A 106 -6.40 -6.12 -18.40
N GLN A 107 -6.30 -5.62 -17.17
CA GLN A 107 -6.64 -4.22 -16.88
C GLN A 107 -5.46 -3.31 -17.22
N THR A 108 -5.78 -2.09 -17.64
CA THR A 108 -4.87 -0.96 -17.65
C THR A 108 -5.65 0.28 -17.24
N THR A 109 -4.97 1.38 -16.97
CA THR A 109 -5.60 2.69 -16.87
C THR A 109 -4.93 3.63 -17.87
N GLY A 110 -5.60 4.72 -18.25
CA GLY A 110 -5.00 5.68 -19.18
C GLY A 110 -5.88 6.88 -19.43
N GLU A 111 -5.25 8.03 -19.66
CA GLU A 111 -5.94 9.30 -19.89
C GLU A 111 -6.59 9.36 -21.27
N ASN A 112 -5.93 8.78 -22.28
CA ASN A 112 -6.28 9.02 -23.68
C ASN A 112 -6.79 7.75 -24.35
N TYR A 113 -8.08 7.68 -24.68
CA TYR A 113 -8.71 6.49 -25.29
C TYR A 113 -8.23 6.21 -26.72
N LYS A 114 -7.48 7.15 -27.29
CA LYS A 114 -6.91 7.09 -28.63
C LYS A 114 -5.50 6.52 -28.65
N GLU A 115 -4.83 6.42 -27.50
CA GLU A 115 -3.48 5.83 -27.44
C GLU A 115 -3.55 4.30 -27.46
N PRO A 116 -2.56 3.64 -28.08
CA PRO A 116 -2.45 2.19 -28.03
C PRO A 116 -2.46 1.69 -26.58
N PHE A 117 -3.07 0.53 -26.34
CA PHE A 117 -3.15 -0.08 -25.00
C PHE A 117 -1.77 -0.28 -24.35
N GLU A 118 -0.72 -0.43 -25.16
CA GLU A 118 0.67 -0.61 -24.71
C GLU A 118 1.34 0.69 -24.26
N CYS A 119 0.76 1.84 -24.56
CA CYS A 119 1.26 3.16 -24.17
C CYS A 119 0.52 3.76 -22.97
N GLY A 120 -0.50 3.07 -22.44
CA GLY A 120 -1.28 3.51 -21.29
C GLY A 120 -0.44 3.51 -20.02
N ARG A 121 -0.41 4.65 -19.31
CA ARG A 121 0.16 4.75 -17.96
C ARG A 121 -0.88 4.43 -16.92
N GLU A 122 -0.47 3.73 -15.88
CA GLU A 122 -1.38 3.41 -14.79
C GLU A 122 -1.58 4.61 -13.86
N ILE A 123 -2.81 4.84 -13.37
CA ILE A 123 -3.04 5.75 -12.25
C ILE A 123 -2.39 5.10 -11.03
N ARG A 124 -1.30 5.70 -10.54
CA ARG A 124 -0.60 5.25 -9.34
C ARG A 124 -1.36 5.65 -8.09
N TYR A 125 -1.76 6.92 -7.99
CA TYR A 125 -2.50 7.47 -6.86
C TYR A 125 -3.51 8.53 -7.31
N ILE A 126 -4.46 8.86 -6.45
CA ILE A 126 -5.33 10.04 -6.59
C ILE A 126 -5.11 10.92 -5.38
N ASP A 127 -4.79 12.19 -5.62
CA ASP A 127 -4.56 13.15 -4.56
C ASP A 127 -5.88 13.42 -3.78
N ALA A 128 -5.85 13.26 -2.46
CA ALA A 128 -7.04 13.34 -1.62
C ALA A 128 -7.56 14.78 -1.40
N HIS A 129 -6.76 15.80 -1.75
CA HIS A 129 -7.10 17.21 -1.61
C HIS A 129 -7.63 17.81 -2.92
N THR A 130 -7.18 17.32 -4.08
CA THR A 130 -7.49 17.88 -5.39
C THR A 130 -8.30 16.93 -6.26
N GLY A 131 -8.18 15.62 -6.04
CA GLY A 131 -8.72 14.58 -6.93
C GLY A 131 -7.86 14.38 -8.18
N GLU A 132 -6.69 14.98 -8.26
CA GLU A 132 -5.79 14.83 -9.40
C GLU A 132 -5.22 13.41 -9.47
N LYS A 133 -5.12 12.90 -10.70
CA LYS A 133 -4.55 11.59 -11.00
C LYS A 133 -3.03 11.71 -11.03
N ILE A 134 -2.35 10.93 -10.20
CA ILE A 134 -0.89 10.81 -10.19
C ILE A 134 -0.54 9.52 -10.94
N TRP A 135 0.11 9.65 -12.08
CA TRP A 135 0.42 8.53 -12.98
C TRP A 135 1.72 7.81 -12.59
N SER A 136 1.82 6.51 -12.92
CA SER A 136 3.08 5.78 -12.87
C SER A 136 4.11 6.41 -13.82
N LYS A 137 5.39 6.26 -13.47
CA LYS A 137 6.51 6.76 -14.28
C LYS A 137 6.73 5.89 -15.50
#